data_AF-A0A2E7SGB7-F1
#
_entry.id   AF-A0A2E7SGB7-F1
#
_cell.length_a   1.000
_cell.length_b   1.000
_cell.length_c   1.000
_cell.angle_alpha   90.00
_cell.angle_beta   90.00
_cell.angle_gamma   90.00
#
_symmetry.space_group_name_H-M   'P 1'
#
loop_
_entity.id
_entity.type
_entity.pdbx_description
1 polymer ?
#
loop_
_entity_poly.entity_id
_entity_poly.type
_entity_poly.pdbx_seq_one_letter_code
_entity_poly.pdbx_strand_id
1 'polypeptide(L)'
;MTDRLDEFSNLECCPDCGALSKIGALRCQECGLFHYNLQELPERDPPPVENIEIEKPDLDPSLYSLNPLAQLPETSDDDMPDPTINWFDSSTDFSIEEKSEKSPEVDS
;
A
#
# COMPACT_ATOMS: atom_id res chain seq x y z
N MET A 1 17.53 -42.07 -5.59
CA MET A 1 17.50 -40.87 -6.44
C MET A 1 16.14 -40.25 -6.21
N THR A 2 16.07 -39.16 -5.47
CA THR A 2 14.79 -38.48 -5.16
C THR A 2 14.27 -37.83 -6.43
N ASP A 3 13.00 -38.06 -6.75
CA ASP A 3 12.34 -37.39 -7.87
C ASP A 3 12.25 -35.89 -7.57
N ARG A 4 12.70 -35.07 -8.52
CA ARG A 4 12.68 -33.61 -8.40
C ARG A 4 11.32 -33.02 -8.73
N LEU A 5 10.46 -33.80 -9.39
CA LEU A 5 9.12 -33.36 -9.76
C LEU A 5 8.15 -33.33 -8.57
N ASP A 6 8.46 -34.08 -7.50
CA ASP A 6 7.69 -34.03 -6.24
C ASP A 6 7.69 -32.62 -5.61
N GLU A 7 8.69 -31.79 -5.91
CA GLU A 7 8.77 -30.39 -5.44
C GLU A 7 7.59 -29.54 -5.98
N PHE A 8 6.97 -29.94 -7.09
CA PHE A 8 5.84 -29.22 -7.71
C PHE A 8 4.46 -29.82 -7.42
N SER A 9 4.39 -30.91 -6.66
CA SER A 9 3.13 -31.62 -6.35
C SER A 9 2.13 -30.79 -5.53
N ASN A 10 2.60 -29.77 -4.80
CA ASN A 10 1.81 -28.91 -3.91
C ASN A 10 1.66 -27.47 -4.43
N LEU A 11 1.59 -27.30 -5.75
CA LEU A 11 1.41 -26.00 -6.40
C LEU A 11 0.12 -25.98 -7.23
N GLU A 12 -0.48 -24.80 -7.37
CA GLU A 12 -1.61 -24.55 -8.25
C GLU A 12 -1.14 -23.87 -9.55
N CYS A 13 -1.78 -24.20 -10.67
CA CYS A 13 -1.47 -23.64 -11.97
C CYS A 13 -2.52 -22.59 -12.35
N CYS A 14 -2.07 -21.39 -12.72
CA CYS A 14 -2.96 -20.33 -13.20
C CYS A 14 -3.61 -20.74 -14.55
N PRO A 15 -4.95 -20.65 -14.68
CA PRO A 15 -5.64 -21.05 -15.91
C PRO A 15 -5.35 -20.12 -17.11
N ASP A 16 -4.97 -18.86 -16.86
CA ASP A 16 -4.77 -17.86 -17.91
C ASP A 16 -3.32 -17.81 -18.43
N CYS A 17 -2.33 -17.91 -17.54
CA CYS A 17 -0.92 -17.77 -17.91
C CYS A 17 -0.06 -19.01 -17.63
N GLY A 18 -0.60 -20.03 -16.97
CA GLY A 18 0.13 -21.27 -16.67
C GLY A 18 1.19 -21.16 -15.58
N ALA A 19 1.29 -20.01 -14.89
CA ALA A 19 2.23 -19.82 -13.80
C ALA A 19 1.89 -20.73 -12.60
N LEU A 20 2.91 -21.33 -11.99
CA LEU A 20 2.78 -22.13 -10.78
C LEU A 20 2.88 -21.24 -9.55
N SER A 21 1.91 -21.37 -8.65
CA SER A 21 1.85 -20.64 -7.38
C SER A 21 1.63 -21.59 -6.22
N LYS A 22 1.88 -21.12 -4.99
CA LYS A 22 1.48 -21.85 -3.79
C LYS A 22 -0.05 -21.92 -3.74
N ILE A 23 -0.57 -23.08 -3.33
CA ILE A 23 -2.01 -23.32 -3.18
C ILE A 23 -2.62 -22.24 -2.29
N GLY A 24 -3.71 -21.62 -2.75
CA GLY A 24 -4.43 -20.58 -2.02
C GLY A 24 -3.86 -19.17 -2.23
N ALA A 25 -3.12 -18.93 -3.31
CA ALA A 25 -2.72 -17.58 -3.65
C ALA A 25 -3.93 -16.78 -4.15
N LEU A 26 -4.17 -15.62 -3.53
CA LEU A 26 -5.30 -14.75 -3.90
C LEU A 26 -5.19 -14.23 -5.34
N ARG A 27 -3.94 -14.02 -5.81
CA ARG A 27 -3.62 -13.51 -7.14
C ARG A 27 -2.44 -14.25 -7.75
N CYS A 28 -2.47 -14.40 -9.07
CA CYS A 28 -1.32 -14.86 -9.83
C CYS A 28 -0.18 -13.82 -9.73
N GLN A 29 1.06 -14.26 -9.51
CA GLN A 29 2.23 -13.38 -9.42
C GLN A 29 2.69 -12.83 -10.79
N GLU A 30 2.31 -13.50 -11.87
CA GLU A 30 2.70 -13.12 -13.23
C GLU A 30 1.64 -12.24 -13.90
N CYS A 31 0.40 -12.74 -14.03
CA CYS A 31 -0.67 -12.01 -14.73
C CYS A 31 -1.52 -11.11 -13.83
N GLY A 32 -1.38 -11.20 -12.50
CA GLY A 32 -2.10 -10.36 -11.54
C GLY A 32 -3.60 -10.65 -11.41
N LEU A 33 -4.13 -11.66 -12.12
CA LEU A 33 -5.54 -12.04 -12.03
C LEU A 33 -5.86 -12.70 -10.69
N PHE A 34 -7.07 -12.40 -10.20
CA PHE A 34 -7.63 -13.04 -9.01
C PHE A 34 -8.39 -14.31 -9.43
N HIS A 35 -7.97 -15.45 -8.89
CA HIS A 35 -8.67 -16.74 -9.09
C HIS A 35 -9.41 -17.21 -7.84
N TYR A 36 -9.30 -16.47 -6.73
CA TYR A 36 -9.98 -16.78 -5.49
C TYR A 36 -11.45 -16.36 -5.53
N ASN A 37 -12.33 -17.20 -4.99
CA ASN A 37 -13.75 -16.90 -4.89
C ASN A 37 -13.98 -15.91 -3.73
N LEU A 38 -14.35 -14.66 -4.04
CA LEU A 38 -14.56 -13.61 -3.04
C LEU A 38 -15.66 -13.95 -2.02
N GLN A 39 -16.59 -14.86 -2.33
CA GLN A 39 -17.62 -15.30 -1.40
C GLN A 39 -17.11 -16.29 -0.35
N GLU A 40 -15.92 -16.89 -0.54
CA GLU A 40 -15.26 -17.75 0.46
C GLU A 40 -14.40 -16.95 1.45
N LEU A 41 -14.15 -15.66 1.19
CA LEU A 41 -13.48 -14.79 2.16
C LEU A 41 -14.44 -14.49 3.31
N PRO A 42 -13.98 -14.58 4.57
CA PRO A 42 -14.78 -14.14 5.70
C PRO A 42 -15.10 -12.65 5.55
N GLU A 43 -16.37 -12.29 5.68
CA GLU A 43 -16.77 -10.89 5.82
C GLU A 43 -16.07 -10.33 7.05
N ARG A 44 -15.14 -9.39 6.82
CA ARG A 44 -14.46 -8.68 7.90
C ARG A 44 -15.40 -7.59 8.38
N ASP A 45 -15.78 -7.63 9.65
CA ASP A 45 -16.49 -6.52 10.28
C ASP A 45 -15.70 -5.23 10.04
N PRO A 46 -16.37 -4.13 9.63
CA PRO A 46 -15.70 -2.85 9.51
C PRO A 46 -15.01 -2.56 10.85
N PRO A 47 -13.78 -1.99 10.84
CA PRO A 47 -13.17 -1.55 12.07
C PRO A 47 -14.18 -0.67 12.80
N PRO A 48 -14.29 -0.76 14.14
CA PRO A 48 -15.15 0.14 14.89
C PRO A 48 -14.80 1.54 14.45
N VAL A 49 -15.81 2.29 14.01
CA VAL A 49 -15.67 3.71 13.75
C VAL A 49 -15.39 4.31 15.13
N GLU A 50 -14.11 4.39 15.51
CA GLU A 50 -13.71 5.35 16.51
C GLU A 50 -14.32 6.66 16.04
N ASN A 51 -15.04 7.36 16.93
CA ASN A 51 -15.58 8.68 16.63
C ASN A 51 -14.38 9.62 16.42
N ILE A 52 -13.75 9.51 15.25
CA ILE A 52 -12.88 10.52 14.71
C ILE A 52 -13.86 11.63 14.39
N GLU A 53 -14.03 12.54 15.35
CA GLU A 53 -14.59 13.85 15.10
C GLU A 53 -13.63 14.53 14.13
N ILE A 54 -13.77 14.20 12.85
CA ILE A 54 -13.14 14.94 11.78
C ILE A 54 -13.87 16.28 11.83
N GLU A 55 -13.22 17.28 12.42
CA GLU A 55 -13.65 18.67 12.32
C GLU A 55 -13.71 19.00 10.83
N LYS A 56 -14.89 18.84 10.24
CA LYS A 56 -15.14 19.24 8.87
C LYS A 56 -15.25 20.76 8.92
N PRO A 57 -14.33 21.50 8.28
CA PRO A 57 -14.53 22.93 8.15
C PRO A 57 -15.87 23.17 7.45
N ASP A 58 -16.63 24.16 7.94
CA ASP A 58 -17.85 24.62 7.28
C ASP A 58 -17.48 25.32 5.98
N LEU A 59 -17.35 24.54 4.91
CA LEU A 59 -16.96 24.99 3.58
C LEU A 59 -18.21 25.17 2.72
N ASP A 60 -18.34 26.33 2.09
CA ASP A 60 -19.38 26.56 1.08
C ASP A 60 -19.10 25.68 -0.17
N PRO A 61 -20.01 24.75 -0.53
CA PRO A 61 -19.84 23.89 -1.71
C PRO A 61 -19.72 24.67 -3.03
N SER A 62 -20.22 25.92 -3.06
CA SER A 62 -20.19 26.79 -4.23
C SER A 62 -18.75 27.13 -4.66
N LEU A 63 -17.81 27.14 -3.71
CA LEU A 63 -16.38 27.38 -3.94
C LEU A 63 -15.71 26.30 -4.80
N TYR A 64 -16.28 25.10 -4.82
CA TYR A 64 -15.80 23.96 -5.59
C TYR A 64 -16.73 23.60 -6.76
N SER A 65 -17.66 24.50 -7.08
CA SER A 65 -18.57 24.31 -8.22
C SER A 65 -17.87 24.66 -9.55
N LEU A 66 -18.29 24.01 -10.64
CA LEU A 66 -17.85 24.36 -12.00
C LEU A 66 -18.53 25.64 -12.53
N ASN A 67 -19.13 26.45 -11.66
CA ASN A 67 -19.84 27.65 -12.06
C ASN A 67 -18.83 28.78 -12.39
N PRO A 68 -18.76 29.24 -13.66
CA PRO A 68 -17.83 30.30 -14.06
C PRO A 68 -18.20 31.67 -13.48
N LEU A 69 -19.38 31.82 -12.87
CA LEU A 69 -19.85 33.06 -12.24
C LEU A 69 -19.68 33.06 -10.71
N ALA A 70 -19.11 32.01 -10.12
CA ALA A 70 -18.85 31.97 -8.68
C ALA A 70 -17.82 33.03 -8.29
N GLN A 71 -18.09 33.78 -7.22
CA GLN A 71 -17.13 34.73 -6.66
C GLN A 71 -16.03 33.95 -5.96
N LEU A 72 -14.77 34.18 -6.37
CA LEU A 72 -13.63 33.59 -5.70
C LEU A 72 -13.46 34.25 -4.32
N PRO A 73 -13.15 33.47 -3.27
CA PRO A 73 -12.90 34.01 -1.95
C PRO A 73 -11.63 34.86 -1.99
N GLU A 74 -11.64 36.01 -1.31
CA GLU A 74 -10.44 36.82 -1.14
C GLU A 74 -9.49 36.10 -0.17
N THR A 75 -8.40 35.55 -0.69
CA THR A 75 -7.33 34.98 0.12
C THR A 75 -6.51 36.13 0.71
N SER A 76 -6.30 36.15 2.02
CA SER A 76 -5.22 36.94 2.60
C SER A 76 -3.91 36.36 2.08
N ASP A 77 -3.18 37.12 1.27
CA ASP A 77 -1.88 36.72 0.67
C ASP A 77 -0.76 36.50 1.72
N ASP A 78 -1.08 36.54 3.01
CA ASP A 78 -0.10 36.79 4.06
C ASP A 78 0.78 35.59 4.43
N ASP A 79 0.47 34.33 4.08
CA ASP A 79 1.29 33.20 4.55
C ASP A 79 1.27 31.97 3.63
N MET A 80 1.42 32.14 2.30
CA MET A 80 1.77 30.98 1.47
C MET A 80 3.26 30.65 1.67
N PRO A 81 3.61 29.48 2.23
CA PRO A 81 5.00 29.11 2.41
C PRO A 81 5.70 29.06 1.04
N ASP A 82 6.90 29.63 0.97
CA ASP A 82 7.67 29.70 -0.26
C ASP A 82 7.83 28.28 -0.85
N PRO A 83 7.35 28.01 -2.07
CA PRO A 83 7.42 26.69 -2.68
C PRO A 83 8.85 26.23 -2.96
N THR A 84 9.84 27.11 -2.80
CA THR A 84 11.27 26.81 -2.91
C THR A 84 11.93 26.45 -1.58
N ILE A 85 11.20 26.44 -0.45
CA ILE A 85 11.74 25.89 0.79
C ILE A 85 12.09 24.42 0.56
N ASN A 86 13.31 24.05 0.91
CA ASN A 86 13.75 22.68 0.76
C ASN A 86 13.14 21.83 1.87
N TRP A 87 12.38 20.80 1.50
CA TRP A 87 11.74 19.84 2.41
C TRP A 87 12.75 18.81 2.94
N PHE A 88 13.86 19.28 3.49
CA PHE A 88 15.01 18.44 3.91
C PHE A 88 14.71 17.50 5.07
N ASP A 89 13.55 17.63 5.71
CA ASP A 89 13.12 16.73 6.80
C ASP A 89 12.29 15.54 6.32
N SER A 90 12.21 15.30 5.00
CA SER A 90 11.68 14.04 4.48
C SER A 90 12.64 12.91 4.86
N SER A 91 12.23 12.12 5.86
CA SER A 91 12.89 10.91 6.37
C SER A 91 12.98 9.82 5.29
N THR A 92 13.82 10.08 4.30
CA THR A 92 14.02 9.25 3.11
C THR A 92 15.34 8.52 3.23
N ASP A 93 15.70 8.08 4.44
CA ASP A 93 16.82 7.17 4.64
C ASP A 93 16.30 5.73 4.60
N PHE A 94 16.44 5.09 3.45
CA PHE A 94 16.12 3.67 3.24
C PHE A 94 17.33 2.76 3.53
N SER A 95 18.32 3.24 4.29
CA SER A 95 19.46 2.43 4.68
C SER A 95 19.02 1.36 5.68
N ILE A 96 18.93 0.12 5.20
CA ILE A 96 18.77 -1.06 6.03
C ILE A 96 20.14 -1.32 6.66
N GLU A 97 20.29 -1.04 7.96
CA GLU A 97 21.47 -1.46 8.71
C GLU A 97 21.53 -2.99 8.73
N GLU A 98 22.34 -3.57 7.83
CA GLU A 98 22.70 -4.99 7.91
C GLU A 98 23.52 -5.21 9.18
N LYS A 99 22.81 -5.55 10.26
CA LYS A 99 23.38 -5.94 11.54
C LYS A 99 24.19 -7.22 11.34
N SER A 100 25.46 -7.05 10.99
CA SER A 100 26.43 -8.14 10.92
C SER A 100 26.60 -8.72 12.31
N GLU A 101 25.96 -9.87 12.54
CA GLU A 101 26.14 -10.67 13.73
C GLU A 101 27.60 -11.16 13.76
N LYS A 102 28.38 -10.53 14.63
CA LYS A 102 29.76 -10.90 14.97
C LYS A 102 29.84 -12.41 15.23
N SER A 103 30.52 -13.13 14.35
CA SER A 103 30.88 -14.54 14.56
C SER A 103 31.82 -14.63 15.77
N PRO A 104 31.66 -15.61 16.67
CA PRO A 104 32.59 -15.80 17.79
C PRO A 104 33.89 -16.40 17.25
N GLU A 105 34.99 -15.66 17.31
CA GLU A 105 36.32 -16.22 17.11
C GLU A 105 36.64 -17.19 18.26
N VAL A 106 37.03 -18.39 17.85
CA VAL A 106 37.32 -19.55 18.69
C VAL A 106 38.81 -19.50 19.09
N ASP A 107 39.05 -19.74 20.37
CA ASP A 107 40.35 -19.80 21.07
C ASP A 107 41.39 -20.73 20.41
N SER A 108 42.65 -20.28 20.26
CA SER A 108 43.90 -21.08 20.19
C SER A 108 45.14 -20.19 20.26
#